data_AF-A0A662AWU3-F1
#
_entry.id   AF-A0A662AWU3-F1
#
_cell.length_a   1.000
_cell.length_b   1.000
_cell.length_c   1.000
_cell.angle_alpha   90.00
_cell.angle_beta   90.00
_cell.angle_gamma   90.00
#
_symmetry.space_group_name_H-M   'P 1'
#
loop_
_entity.id
_entity.type
_entity.pdbx_description
1 polymer ?
#
loop_
_entity_poly.entity_id
_entity_poly.type
_entity_poly.pdbx_seq_one_letter_code
_entity_poly.pdbx_strand_id
1 'polypeptide(L)'
;MDIWHLNNYVKKVNYTCQYVFYFLILHDKIFIMREKPGVFIKNQIVIVLIASLYLFSSCNENSSNIDKVLLSQNGLALANKSVNSYQLLNDALKSQQFDNEMIRILTDHSPSTYSMQLNNSKSEIIDQNIKKQAAFILLRKAYSSYNLFLDHNFDYRSSSLQNTLYAACAVLDSFEIPGFYTERVQILKQQISGGHFKEQIVILELSKLYADLWDQDAQKWFVFLENDLKNYKEGINKIANNLFDASKVKMMVDKPYKDEAILVNLYKLQLVKEKEIQVEALMDEIQKVSTSFVLLIELNGELAKKNPDQGRINAFNNQLEAIVTN
;
A
#
# COMPACT_ATOMS: atom_id res chain seq x y z
N MET A 1 4.12 21.06 0.52
CA MET A 1 2.78 21.68 0.65
C MET A 1 2.20 21.11 1.92
N ASP A 2 2.19 21.94 2.95
CA ASP A 2 2.58 21.52 4.30
C ASP A 2 1.43 21.00 5.17
N ILE A 3 1.78 20.06 6.05
CA ILE A 3 0.97 19.40 7.10
C ILE A 3 0.21 20.40 7.99
N TRP A 4 0.58 21.69 7.95
CA TRP A 4 -0.06 22.78 8.68
C TRP A 4 -1.51 23.06 8.23
N HIS A 5 -1.88 22.76 6.97
CA HIS A 5 -3.24 23.00 6.48
C HIS A 5 -4.25 21.91 6.89
N LEU A 6 -3.81 20.68 7.19
CA LEU A 6 -4.69 19.58 7.62
C LEU A 6 -5.21 19.77 9.05
N ASN A 7 -4.38 20.26 9.97
CA ASN A 7 -4.79 20.47 11.37
C ASN A 7 -5.82 21.60 11.55
N ASN A 8 -5.87 22.56 10.64
CA ASN A 8 -6.88 23.62 10.65
C ASN A 8 -8.24 23.14 10.11
N TYR A 9 -8.29 22.04 9.36
CA TYR A 9 -9.53 21.51 8.78
C TYR A 9 -10.36 20.73 9.81
N VAL A 10 -9.71 19.92 10.66
CA VAL A 10 -10.37 19.18 11.75
C VAL A 10 -10.98 20.12 12.81
N LYS A 11 -10.32 21.27 13.07
CA LYS A 11 -10.90 22.29 13.96
C LYS A 11 -12.11 22.98 13.35
N LYS A 12 -12.15 23.24 12.04
CA LYS A 12 -13.23 24.01 11.39
C LYS A 12 -14.56 23.27 11.33
N VAL A 13 -14.55 21.94 11.19
CA VAL A 13 -15.78 21.12 11.14
C VAL A 13 -16.48 21.03 12.50
N ASN A 14 -15.73 21.13 13.61
CA ASN A 14 -16.29 21.17 14.96
C ASN A 14 -17.02 22.50 15.27
N TYR A 15 -16.64 23.61 14.62
CA TYR A 15 -17.29 24.90 14.84
C TYR A 15 -18.69 24.99 14.24
N THR A 16 -18.95 24.37 13.08
CA THR A 16 -20.26 24.46 12.42
C THR A 16 -21.37 23.76 13.21
N CYS A 17 -21.07 22.66 13.92
CA CYS A 17 -22.04 22.02 14.83
C CYS A 17 -22.26 22.82 16.12
N GLN A 18 -21.22 23.49 16.65
CA GLN A 18 -21.36 24.33 17.84
C GLN A 18 -22.18 25.61 17.59
N TYR A 19 -22.05 26.23 16.41
CA TYR A 19 -22.81 27.44 16.07
C TYR A 19 -24.31 27.19 15.89
N VAL A 20 -24.71 26.03 15.36
CA VAL A 20 -26.14 25.66 15.23
C VAL A 20 -26.76 25.42 16.60
N PHE A 21 -26.02 24.82 17.54
CA PHE A 21 -26.48 24.63 18.92
C PHE A 21 -26.61 25.95 19.68
N TYR A 22 -25.69 26.90 19.46
CA TYR A 22 -25.79 28.25 20.03
C TYR A 22 -26.94 29.08 19.44
N PHE A 23 -27.25 28.90 18.16
CA PHE A 23 -28.35 29.61 17.48
C PHE A 23 -29.73 29.16 18.00
N LEU A 24 -29.90 27.87 18.27
CA LEU A 24 -31.12 27.32 18.88
C LEU A 24 -31.32 27.79 20.33
N ILE A 25 -30.25 27.88 21.13
CA ILE A 25 -30.31 28.37 22.52
C ILE A 25 -30.56 29.89 22.59
N LEU A 26 -30.07 30.67 21.63
CA LEU A 26 -30.35 32.12 21.56
C LEU A 26 -31.78 32.43 21.13
N HIS A 27 -32.38 31.62 20.25
CA HIS A 27 -33.76 31.82 19.82
C HIS A 27 -34.78 31.50 20.92
N ASP A 28 -34.51 30.51 21.78
CA ASP A 28 -35.37 30.18 22.94
C ASP A 28 -35.43 31.30 23.99
N LYS A 29 -34.43 32.18 24.06
CA LYS A 29 -34.42 33.31 25.01
C LYS A 29 -35.10 34.58 24.48
N ILE A 30 -35.30 34.71 23.17
CA ILE A 30 -35.84 35.93 22.55
C ILE A 30 -37.37 35.88 22.41
N PHE A 31 -38.01 34.71 22.49
CA PHE A 31 -39.45 34.57 22.22
C PHE A 31 -40.36 34.49 23.46
N ILE A 32 -39.87 34.86 24.64
CA ILE A 32 -40.70 35.03 25.85
C ILE A 32 -41.10 36.50 26.00
N MET A 33 -41.90 37.03 25.07
CA MET A 33 -42.74 38.19 25.35
C MET A 33 -44.05 38.11 24.57
N ARG A 34 -45.14 37.95 25.35
CA ARG A 34 -46.54 38.24 25.06
C ARG A 34 -47.13 37.60 23.79
N GLU A 35 -47.85 36.49 23.95
CA GLU A 35 -49.29 36.36 23.60
C GLU A 35 -49.83 34.95 23.90
N LYS A 36 -51.17 34.82 23.88
CA LYS A 36 -52.02 33.83 24.59
C LYS A 36 -51.66 32.33 24.39
N PRO A 37 -51.77 31.49 25.45
CA PRO A 37 -51.43 30.07 25.40
C PRO A 37 -52.63 29.25 24.93
N GLY A 38 -52.48 28.44 23.88
CA GLY A 38 -53.45 27.38 23.61
C GLY A 38 -53.39 26.76 22.22
N VAL A 39 -53.21 27.57 21.18
CA VAL A 39 -53.30 27.09 19.78
C VAL A 39 -51.93 27.10 19.07
N PHE A 40 -51.01 28.00 19.46
CA PHE A 40 -49.71 28.14 18.81
C PHE A 40 -48.68 27.07 19.18
N ILE A 41 -48.79 26.49 20.37
CA ILE A 41 -47.78 25.55 20.92
C ILE A 41 -47.74 24.23 20.13
N LYS A 42 -48.88 23.74 19.62
CA LYS A 42 -48.92 22.51 18.81
C LYS A 42 -48.24 22.66 17.46
N ASN A 43 -48.39 23.80 16.78
CA ASN A 43 -47.77 24.01 15.47
C ASN A 43 -46.27 24.26 15.56
N GLN A 44 -45.79 24.95 16.60
CA GLN A 44 -44.35 25.18 16.78
C GLN A 44 -43.58 23.90 17.14
N ILE A 45 -44.15 23.01 17.96
CA ILE A 45 -43.53 21.71 18.26
C ILE A 45 -43.39 20.86 17.00
N VAL A 46 -44.41 20.84 16.12
CA VAL A 46 -44.37 20.10 14.86
C VAL A 46 -43.31 20.67 13.91
N ILE A 47 -43.17 22.00 13.82
CA ILE A 47 -42.15 22.65 12.99
C ILE A 47 -40.74 22.36 13.52
N VAL A 48 -40.53 22.38 14.84
CA VAL A 48 -39.23 22.03 15.45
C VAL A 48 -38.90 20.55 15.25
N LEU A 49 -39.88 19.65 15.36
CA LEU A 49 -39.71 18.22 15.08
C LEU A 49 -39.37 17.94 13.62
N ILE A 50 -40.04 18.61 12.68
CA ILE A 50 -39.74 18.49 11.25
C ILE A 50 -38.37 19.08 10.94
N ALA A 51 -38.02 20.25 11.48
CA ALA A 51 -36.70 20.87 11.29
C ALA A 51 -35.58 20.01 11.89
N SER A 52 -35.78 19.40 13.06
CA SER A 52 -34.81 18.47 13.64
C SER A 52 -34.72 17.17 12.84
N LEU A 53 -35.82 16.60 12.34
CA LEU A 53 -35.78 15.48 11.39
C LEU A 53 -35.01 15.80 10.09
N TYR A 54 -35.19 17.01 9.55
CA TYR A 54 -34.41 17.48 8.40
C TYR A 54 -32.92 17.64 8.72
N LEU A 55 -32.58 18.21 9.87
CA LEU A 55 -31.18 18.35 10.32
C LEU A 55 -30.52 16.98 10.55
N PHE A 56 -31.22 16.01 11.16
CA PHE A 56 -30.71 14.64 11.32
C PHE A 56 -30.59 13.89 9.98
N SER A 57 -31.48 14.15 9.01
CA SER A 57 -31.38 13.55 7.68
C SER A 57 -30.19 14.08 6.87
N SER A 58 -29.76 15.33 7.08
CA SER A 58 -28.61 15.93 6.39
C SER A 58 -27.24 15.44 6.89
N CYS A 59 -27.19 14.69 8.01
CA CYS A 59 -25.94 14.12 8.53
C CYS A 59 -25.57 12.77 7.88
N ASN A 60 -26.47 12.11 7.15
CA ASN A 60 -26.23 10.78 6.59
C ASN A 60 -25.50 10.78 5.23
N GLU A 61 -25.44 11.92 4.54
CA GLU A 61 -24.88 12.00 3.18
C GLU A 61 -23.34 12.08 3.17
N ASN A 62 -22.70 12.30 4.33
CA ASN A 62 -21.26 12.59 4.42
C ASN A 62 -20.36 11.38 4.66
N SER A 63 -20.85 10.28 5.26
CA SER A 63 -20.00 9.12 5.60
C SER A 63 -19.51 8.37 4.37
N SER A 64 -20.39 8.17 3.38
CA SER A 64 -20.09 7.47 2.13
C SER A 64 -18.94 8.11 1.35
N ASN A 65 -18.84 9.45 1.35
CA ASN A 65 -17.73 10.11 0.65
C ASN A 65 -16.41 10.03 1.44
N ILE A 66 -16.48 10.14 2.77
CA ILE A 66 -15.32 9.96 3.65
C ILE A 66 -14.70 8.57 3.46
N ASP A 67 -15.53 7.51 3.42
CA ASP A 67 -15.03 6.14 3.26
C ASP A 67 -14.38 5.91 1.89
N LYS A 68 -14.87 6.55 0.83
CA LYS A 68 -14.23 6.51 -0.50
C LYS A 68 -12.89 7.25 -0.53
N VAL A 69 -12.78 8.36 0.21
CA VAL A 69 -11.51 9.08 0.37
C VAL A 69 -10.50 8.19 1.10
N LEU A 70 -10.91 7.51 2.18
CA LEU A 70 -10.05 6.55 2.90
C LEU A 70 -9.62 5.37 2.01
N LEU A 71 -10.55 4.78 1.26
CA LEU A 71 -10.24 3.75 0.25
C LEU A 71 -9.15 4.26 -0.72
N SER A 72 -9.31 5.50 -1.21
CA SER A 72 -8.37 6.10 -2.14
C SER A 72 -6.98 6.34 -1.52
N GLN A 73 -6.92 6.80 -0.27
CA GLN A 73 -5.68 6.98 0.48
C GLN A 73 -4.97 5.64 0.72
N ASN A 74 -5.71 4.61 1.12
CA ASN A 74 -5.19 3.25 1.28
C ASN A 74 -4.67 2.67 -0.05
N GLY A 75 -5.38 2.90 -1.16
CA GLY A 75 -4.91 2.50 -2.49
C GLY A 75 -3.62 3.22 -2.90
N LEU A 76 -3.48 4.51 -2.59
CA LEU A 76 -2.26 5.28 -2.82
C LEU A 76 -1.08 4.75 -1.97
N ALA A 77 -1.32 4.46 -0.69
CA ALA A 77 -0.33 3.91 0.21
C ALA A 77 0.13 2.51 -0.24
N LEU A 78 -0.81 1.63 -0.63
CA LEU A 78 -0.49 0.31 -1.18
C LEU A 78 0.33 0.40 -2.47
N ALA A 79 -0.02 1.29 -3.38
CA ALA A 79 0.75 1.49 -4.61
C ALA A 79 2.18 1.96 -4.31
N ASN A 80 2.37 2.86 -3.32
CA ASN A 80 3.70 3.24 -2.84
C ASN A 80 4.45 2.05 -2.22
N LYS A 81 3.80 1.26 -1.36
CA LYS A 81 4.42 0.07 -0.76
C LYS A 81 4.88 -0.92 -1.82
N SER A 82 4.05 -1.16 -2.83
CA SER A 82 4.38 -2.04 -3.96
C SER A 82 5.62 -1.54 -4.73
N VAL A 83 5.71 -0.23 -5.01
CA VAL A 83 6.89 0.38 -5.64
C VAL A 83 8.14 0.18 -4.77
N ASN A 84 8.03 0.43 -3.46
CA ASN A 84 9.14 0.28 -2.53
C ASN A 84 9.57 -1.19 -2.40
N SER A 85 8.64 -2.14 -2.39
CA SER A 85 8.96 -3.57 -2.34
C SER A 85 9.76 -4.01 -3.56
N TYR A 86 9.39 -3.60 -4.78
CA TYR A 86 10.23 -3.90 -5.95
C TYR A 86 11.60 -3.23 -5.88
N GLN A 87 11.73 -2.06 -5.25
CA GLN A 87 13.02 -1.42 -5.05
C GLN A 87 13.89 -2.24 -4.10
N LEU A 88 13.34 -2.70 -2.96
CA LEU A 88 14.02 -3.58 -2.02
C LEU A 88 14.46 -4.90 -2.68
N LEU A 89 13.60 -5.48 -3.53
CA LEU A 89 13.93 -6.70 -4.29
C LEU A 89 15.07 -6.47 -5.29
N ASN A 90 15.09 -5.34 -5.98
CA ASN A 90 16.20 -4.96 -6.85
C ASN A 90 17.50 -4.76 -6.07
N ASP A 91 17.42 -4.16 -4.89
CA ASP A 91 18.60 -3.94 -4.05
C ASP A 91 19.12 -5.25 -3.46
N ALA A 92 18.24 -6.21 -3.13
CA ALA A 92 18.61 -7.58 -2.75
C ALA A 92 19.34 -8.34 -3.86
N LEU A 93 18.92 -8.17 -5.13
CA LEU A 93 19.64 -8.76 -6.27
C LEU A 93 21.06 -8.19 -6.43
N LYS A 94 21.24 -6.89 -6.13
CA LYS A 94 22.54 -6.21 -6.18
C LYS A 94 23.42 -6.59 -5.00
N SER A 95 22.89 -6.64 -3.77
CA SER A 95 23.65 -6.92 -2.55
C SER A 95 24.32 -8.29 -2.56
N GLN A 96 23.74 -9.27 -3.25
CA GLN A 96 24.38 -10.57 -3.42
C GLN A 96 25.75 -10.51 -4.15
N GLN A 97 26.00 -9.50 -5.01
CA GLN A 97 27.35 -9.30 -5.56
C GLN A 97 28.33 -8.81 -4.48
N PHE A 98 27.87 -7.96 -3.57
CA PHE A 98 28.65 -7.49 -2.44
C PHE A 98 28.97 -8.63 -1.48
N ASP A 99 28.01 -9.50 -1.18
CA ASP A 99 28.24 -10.67 -0.31
C ASP A 99 29.33 -11.60 -0.89
N ASN A 100 29.26 -11.88 -2.19
CA ASN A 100 30.27 -12.68 -2.89
C ASN A 100 31.66 -12.02 -2.83
N GLU A 101 31.72 -10.70 -3.00
CA GLU A 101 32.97 -9.94 -2.95
C GLU A 101 33.58 -9.87 -1.55
N MET A 102 32.75 -9.74 -0.52
CA MET A 102 33.20 -9.79 0.87
C MET A 102 33.85 -11.14 1.19
N ILE A 103 33.23 -12.24 0.76
CA ILE A 103 33.78 -13.58 0.94
C ILE A 103 35.10 -13.74 0.17
N ARG A 104 35.21 -13.18 -1.04
CA ARG A 104 36.47 -13.15 -1.79
C ARG A 104 37.60 -12.47 -1.00
N ILE A 105 37.33 -11.30 -0.42
CA ILE A 105 38.32 -10.52 0.36
C ILE A 105 38.77 -11.28 1.63
N LEU A 106 37.85 -12.05 2.22
CA LEU A 106 38.09 -12.79 3.46
C LEU A 106 38.71 -14.15 3.25
N THR A 107 38.62 -14.70 2.04
CA THR A 107 39.15 -16.03 1.71
C THR A 107 40.33 -16.00 0.73
N ASP A 108 40.64 -14.85 0.14
CA ASP A 108 41.63 -14.67 -0.94
C ASP A 108 41.43 -15.60 -2.16
N HIS A 109 40.24 -16.18 -2.32
CA HIS A 109 39.85 -17.09 -3.41
C HIS A 109 38.65 -16.53 -4.20
N SER A 110 38.59 -16.79 -5.50
CA SER A 110 37.48 -16.31 -6.36
C SER A 110 36.12 -16.87 -5.93
N PRO A 111 35.03 -16.05 -5.91
CA PRO A 111 33.67 -16.50 -5.60
C PRO A 111 33.16 -17.64 -6.49
N SER A 112 33.69 -17.73 -7.72
CA SER A 112 33.39 -18.81 -8.67
C SER A 112 33.79 -20.20 -8.17
N THR A 113 34.63 -20.28 -7.13
CA THR A 113 35.12 -21.54 -6.53
C THR A 113 34.10 -22.14 -5.56
N TYR A 114 33.26 -21.31 -4.94
CA TYR A 114 32.32 -21.68 -3.89
C TYR A 114 30.91 -21.33 -4.34
N SER A 115 30.43 -22.05 -5.35
CA SER A 115 29.19 -21.86 -6.09
C SER A 115 28.05 -21.15 -5.32
N MET A 116 28.01 -19.81 -5.39
CA MET A 116 26.81 -19.00 -5.16
C MET A 116 26.31 -18.54 -6.53
N GLN A 117 26.17 -19.50 -7.45
CA GLN A 117 25.82 -19.23 -8.84
C GLN A 117 24.36 -18.80 -8.96
N LEU A 118 24.13 -17.86 -9.85
CA LEU A 118 22.82 -17.39 -10.26
C LEU A 118 22.41 -18.11 -11.52
N ASN A 119 21.24 -18.75 -11.49
CA ASN A 119 20.69 -19.45 -12.65
C ASN A 119 19.99 -18.53 -13.66
N ASN A 120 19.85 -17.22 -13.39
CA ASN A 120 19.16 -16.27 -14.28
C ASN A 120 19.98 -14.98 -14.51
N SER A 121 19.78 -14.37 -15.68
CA SER A 121 20.27 -13.03 -16.03
C SER A 121 19.72 -11.98 -15.05
N LYS A 122 20.50 -11.59 -14.04
CA LYS A 122 20.11 -10.58 -13.04
C LYS A 122 19.64 -9.27 -13.66
N SER A 123 20.26 -8.87 -14.78
CA SER A 123 19.91 -7.64 -15.49
C SER A 123 18.47 -7.70 -15.99
N GLU A 124 18.05 -8.82 -16.59
CA GLU A 124 16.69 -8.99 -17.08
C GLU A 124 15.67 -8.93 -15.94
N ILE A 125 15.94 -9.55 -14.79
CA ILE A 125 15.01 -9.48 -13.64
C ILE A 125 14.88 -8.04 -13.13
N ILE A 126 16.00 -7.31 -13.02
CA ILE A 126 16.00 -5.90 -12.60
C ILE A 126 15.21 -5.04 -13.60
N ASP A 127 15.43 -5.23 -14.90
CA ASP A 127 14.72 -4.48 -15.94
C ASP A 127 13.22 -4.76 -15.93
N GLN A 128 12.81 -6.01 -15.69
CA GLN A 128 11.39 -6.37 -15.53
C GLN A 128 10.78 -5.75 -14.27
N ASN A 129 11.51 -5.75 -13.14
CA ASN A 129 11.08 -5.08 -11.92
C ASN A 129 10.90 -3.57 -12.11
N ILE A 130 11.80 -2.91 -12.85
CA ILE A 130 11.68 -1.47 -13.16
C ILE A 130 10.40 -1.19 -13.97
N LYS A 131 10.06 -2.04 -14.95
CA LYS A 131 8.81 -1.91 -15.70
C LYS A 131 7.59 -2.07 -14.79
N LYS A 132 7.61 -3.03 -13.88
CA LYS A 132 6.53 -3.25 -12.89
C LYS A 132 6.40 -2.08 -11.93
N GLN A 133 7.51 -1.55 -11.40
CA GLN A 133 7.52 -0.31 -10.61
C GLN A 133 6.84 0.83 -11.37
N ALA A 134 7.16 1.02 -12.65
CA ALA A 134 6.53 2.05 -13.48
C ALA A 134 5.00 1.86 -13.61
N ALA A 135 4.54 0.61 -13.70
CA ALA A 135 3.11 0.31 -13.65
C ALA A 135 2.49 0.71 -12.29
N PHE A 136 3.07 0.31 -11.16
CA PHE A 136 2.54 0.69 -9.83
C PHE A 136 2.59 2.21 -9.57
N ILE A 137 3.54 2.94 -10.19
CA ILE A 137 3.52 4.40 -10.21
C ILE A 137 2.30 4.96 -10.95
N LEU A 138 1.85 4.30 -12.02
CA LEU A 138 0.62 4.68 -12.74
C LEU A 138 -0.63 4.32 -11.93
N LEU A 139 -0.67 3.17 -11.24
CA LEU A 139 -1.73 2.85 -10.27
C LEU A 139 -1.82 3.92 -9.18
N ARG A 140 -0.69 4.35 -8.62
CA ARG A 140 -0.62 5.43 -7.63
C ARG A 140 -1.22 6.73 -8.19
N LYS A 141 -0.89 7.08 -9.44
CA LYS A 141 -1.46 8.26 -10.11
C LYS A 141 -2.96 8.13 -10.31
N ALA A 142 -3.46 6.95 -10.67
CA ALA A 142 -4.90 6.70 -10.77
C ALA A 142 -5.62 6.90 -9.43
N TYR A 143 -5.09 6.39 -8.32
CA TYR A 143 -5.66 6.63 -6.98
C TYR A 143 -5.57 8.10 -6.56
N SER A 144 -4.45 8.77 -6.84
CA SER A 144 -4.32 10.22 -6.58
C SER A 144 -5.38 11.03 -7.33
N SER A 145 -5.56 10.76 -8.63
CA SER A 145 -6.63 11.40 -9.42
C SER A 145 -8.02 11.07 -8.91
N TYR A 146 -8.24 9.82 -8.46
CA TYR A 146 -9.51 9.41 -7.88
C TYR A 146 -9.79 10.13 -6.55
N ASN A 147 -8.76 10.35 -5.72
CA ASN A 147 -8.87 11.15 -4.51
C ASN A 147 -9.35 12.58 -4.81
N LEU A 148 -8.70 13.23 -5.78
CA LEU A 148 -9.05 14.58 -6.22
C LEU A 148 -10.45 14.66 -6.84
N PHE A 149 -10.88 13.61 -7.54
CA PHE A 149 -12.24 13.49 -8.08
C PHE A 149 -13.31 13.50 -6.97
N LEU A 150 -13.01 12.87 -5.82
CA LEU A 150 -13.93 12.83 -4.68
C LEU A 150 -14.04 14.17 -3.93
N ASP A 151 -13.04 15.06 -4.05
CA ASP A 151 -13.03 16.37 -3.37
C ASP A 151 -13.95 17.37 -4.05
N HIS A 152 -15.12 17.64 -3.45
CA HIS A 152 -16.14 18.59 -3.90
C HIS A 152 -15.67 20.02 -4.23
N ASN A 153 -14.47 20.43 -3.80
CA ASN A 153 -13.91 21.75 -4.09
C ASN A 153 -13.02 21.80 -5.35
N PHE A 154 -12.75 20.66 -5.99
CA PHE A 154 -11.87 20.59 -7.16
C PHE A 154 -12.67 20.64 -8.47
N ASP A 155 -12.43 21.59 -9.37
CA ASP A 155 -13.33 21.88 -10.52
C ASP A 155 -12.93 21.16 -11.84
N TYR A 156 -11.93 20.26 -11.81
CA TYR A 156 -11.27 19.71 -13.02
C TYR A 156 -11.53 18.21 -13.32
N ARG A 157 -12.71 17.69 -12.94
CA ARG A 157 -12.80 16.31 -12.43
C ARG A 157 -12.78 15.14 -13.40
N SER A 158 -13.33 15.21 -14.61
CA SER A 158 -13.53 13.98 -15.40
C SER A 158 -12.34 13.62 -16.31
N SER A 159 -11.77 14.57 -17.03
CA SER A 159 -10.74 14.30 -18.05
C SER A 159 -9.41 13.84 -17.45
N SER A 160 -8.99 14.41 -16.30
CA SER A 160 -7.76 14.01 -15.61
C SER A 160 -7.86 12.58 -15.05
N LEU A 161 -9.00 12.23 -14.45
CA LEU A 161 -9.26 10.89 -13.94
C LEU A 161 -9.29 9.86 -15.07
N GLN A 162 -10.04 10.13 -16.14
CA GLN A 162 -10.11 9.26 -17.31
C GLN A 162 -8.73 8.97 -17.90
N ASN A 163 -7.91 10.01 -18.11
CA ASN A 163 -6.57 9.86 -18.68
C ASN A 163 -5.63 9.04 -17.80
N THR A 164 -5.68 9.26 -16.48
CA THR A 164 -4.82 8.52 -15.54
C THR A 164 -5.27 7.06 -15.36
N LEU A 165 -6.58 6.79 -15.34
CA LEU A 165 -7.11 5.42 -15.36
C LEU A 165 -6.73 4.70 -16.65
N TYR A 166 -6.88 5.35 -17.80
CA TYR A 166 -6.51 4.76 -19.09
C TYR A 166 -5.02 4.43 -19.13
N ALA A 167 -4.15 5.35 -18.70
CA ALA A 167 -2.70 5.12 -18.65
C ALA A 167 -2.33 3.95 -17.72
N ALA A 168 -2.97 3.86 -16.54
CA ALA A 168 -2.76 2.76 -15.61
C ALA A 168 -3.25 1.40 -16.15
N CYS A 169 -4.23 1.38 -17.05
CA CYS A 169 -4.63 0.17 -17.76
C CYS A 169 -3.66 -0.15 -18.91
N ALA A 170 -3.32 0.85 -19.73
CA ALA A 170 -2.52 0.67 -20.94
C ALA A 170 -1.10 0.14 -20.67
N VAL A 171 -0.49 0.52 -19.54
CA VAL A 171 0.82 -0.04 -19.15
C VAL A 171 0.78 -1.55 -18.94
N LEU A 172 -0.38 -2.11 -18.59
CA LEU A 172 -0.53 -3.55 -18.36
C LEU A 172 -0.41 -4.36 -19.66
N ASP A 173 -0.58 -3.74 -20.83
CA ASP A 173 -0.36 -4.38 -22.14
C ASP A 173 1.12 -4.78 -22.36
N SER A 174 2.04 -4.21 -21.57
CA SER A 174 3.49 -4.44 -21.72
C SER A 174 4.01 -5.68 -21.01
N PHE A 175 3.16 -6.38 -20.24
CA PHE A 175 3.54 -7.59 -19.52
C PHE A 175 2.94 -8.83 -20.19
N GLU A 176 3.65 -9.95 -20.11
CA GLU A 176 3.13 -11.24 -20.53
C GLU A 176 2.24 -11.80 -19.41
N ILE A 177 0.93 -11.79 -19.64
CA ILE A 177 -0.09 -12.18 -18.66
C ILE A 177 -1.07 -13.14 -19.37
N PRO A 178 -1.70 -14.12 -18.69
CA PRO A 178 -2.63 -15.06 -19.34
C PRO A 178 -3.73 -14.35 -20.15
N GLY A 179 -4.19 -14.95 -21.26
CA GLY A 179 -5.10 -14.29 -22.22
C GLY A 179 -6.41 -13.74 -21.63
N PHE A 180 -6.94 -14.36 -20.57
CA PHE A 180 -8.09 -13.85 -19.81
C PHE A 180 -7.82 -12.46 -19.19
N TYR A 181 -6.58 -12.20 -18.78
CA TYR A 181 -6.17 -10.92 -18.24
C TYR A 181 -6.15 -9.83 -19.33
N THR A 182 -5.63 -10.17 -20.52
CA THR A 182 -5.59 -9.26 -21.67
C THR A 182 -6.99 -8.81 -22.07
N GLU A 183 -7.96 -9.71 -22.06
CA GLU A 183 -9.37 -9.39 -22.35
C GLU A 183 -9.94 -8.38 -21.33
N ARG A 184 -9.75 -8.62 -20.03
CA ARG A 184 -10.18 -7.70 -18.96
C ARG A 184 -9.58 -6.31 -19.12
N VAL A 185 -8.28 -6.23 -19.43
CA VAL A 185 -7.60 -4.94 -19.69
C VAL A 185 -8.21 -4.22 -20.89
N GLN A 186 -8.48 -4.92 -22.02
CA GLN A 186 -9.08 -4.27 -23.19
C GLN A 186 -10.52 -3.80 -22.92
N ILE A 187 -11.34 -4.61 -22.23
CA ILE A 187 -12.69 -4.20 -21.83
C ILE A 187 -12.64 -2.93 -20.98
N LEU A 188 -11.75 -2.89 -19.99
CA LEU A 188 -11.61 -1.73 -19.10
C LEU A 188 -11.15 -0.48 -19.87
N LYS A 189 -10.16 -0.61 -20.76
CA LYS A 189 -9.70 0.48 -21.63
C LYS A 189 -10.82 1.01 -22.53
N GLN A 190 -11.62 0.13 -23.13
CA GLN A 190 -12.76 0.52 -23.97
C GLN A 190 -13.79 1.32 -23.15
N GLN A 191 -14.17 0.83 -21.97
CA GLN A 191 -15.09 1.53 -21.06
C GLN A 191 -14.58 2.92 -20.67
N ILE A 192 -13.30 3.03 -20.32
CA ILE A 192 -12.66 4.32 -19.96
C ILE A 192 -12.63 5.25 -21.16
N SER A 193 -12.19 4.78 -22.32
CA SER A 193 -12.06 5.59 -23.55
C SER A 193 -13.40 6.12 -24.05
N GLY A 194 -14.48 5.35 -23.90
CA GLY A 194 -15.84 5.76 -24.25
C GLY A 194 -16.47 6.78 -23.30
N GLY A 195 -15.81 7.12 -22.17
CA GLY A 195 -16.33 8.08 -21.19
C GLY A 195 -17.57 7.62 -20.40
N HIS A 196 -18.01 6.37 -20.60
CA HIS A 196 -19.19 5.78 -19.99
C HIS A 196 -18.79 4.71 -18.97
N PHE A 197 -18.16 5.14 -17.88
CA PHE A 197 -17.74 4.23 -16.81
C PHE A 197 -18.16 4.76 -15.44
N LYS A 198 -18.33 3.83 -14.49
CA LYS A 198 -18.50 4.14 -13.08
C LYS A 198 -17.14 4.08 -12.40
N GLU A 199 -16.69 5.17 -11.81
CA GLU A 199 -15.33 5.35 -11.29
C GLU A 199 -14.99 4.25 -10.26
N GLN A 200 -15.91 3.95 -9.34
CA GLN A 200 -15.71 2.91 -8.33
C GLN A 200 -15.51 1.51 -8.93
N ILE A 201 -16.26 1.17 -9.99
CA ILE A 201 -16.14 -0.13 -10.67
C ILE A 201 -14.79 -0.20 -11.37
N VAL A 202 -14.37 0.87 -12.04
CA VAL A 202 -13.07 0.92 -12.71
C VAL A 202 -11.93 0.84 -11.71
N ILE A 203 -12.00 1.56 -10.58
CA ILE A 203 -10.99 1.48 -9.52
C ILE A 203 -10.91 0.06 -8.97
N LEU A 204 -12.05 -0.60 -8.69
CA LEU A 204 -12.06 -1.98 -8.22
C LEU A 204 -11.41 -2.94 -9.21
N GLU A 205 -11.79 -2.83 -10.48
CA GLU A 205 -11.25 -3.72 -11.53
C GLU A 205 -9.76 -3.49 -11.74
N LEU A 206 -9.32 -2.23 -11.71
CA LEU A 206 -7.91 -1.87 -11.75
C LEU A 206 -7.15 -2.45 -10.55
N SER A 207 -7.69 -2.37 -9.33
CA SER A 207 -7.07 -2.98 -8.14
C SER A 207 -6.86 -4.48 -8.33
N LYS A 208 -7.85 -5.19 -8.88
CA LYS A 208 -7.77 -6.63 -9.13
C LYS A 208 -6.69 -6.96 -10.16
N LEU A 209 -6.62 -6.21 -11.25
CA LEU A 209 -5.59 -6.42 -12.28
C LEU A 209 -4.18 -6.23 -11.68
N TYR A 210 -3.96 -5.19 -10.88
CA TYR A 210 -2.68 -4.98 -10.23
C TYR A 210 -2.37 -6.00 -9.12
N ALA A 211 -3.38 -6.51 -8.41
CA ALA A 211 -3.23 -7.62 -7.48
C ALA A 211 -2.81 -8.91 -8.20
N ASP A 212 -3.47 -9.24 -9.32
CA ASP A 212 -3.14 -10.38 -10.17
C ASP A 212 -1.70 -10.27 -10.71
N LEU A 213 -1.27 -9.07 -11.15
CA LEU A 213 0.12 -8.81 -11.57
C LEU A 213 1.10 -9.02 -10.41
N TRP A 214 0.77 -8.54 -9.21
CA TRP A 214 1.60 -8.69 -8.03
C TRP A 214 1.73 -10.16 -7.60
N ASP A 215 0.63 -10.89 -7.50
CA ASP A 215 0.60 -12.26 -6.98
C ASP A 215 1.37 -13.24 -7.88
N GLN A 216 1.30 -13.05 -9.21
CA GLN A 216 2.11 -13.82 -10.16
C GLN A 216 3.61 -13.66 -9.95
N ASP A 217 4.02 -12.48 -9.47
CA ASP A 217 5.41 -12.16 -9.19
C ASP A 217 5.82 -12.55 -7.78
N ALA A 218 4.96 -12.32 -6.79
CA ALA A 218 5.18 -12.65 -5.39
C ALA A 218 5.59 -14.12 -5.21
N GLN A 219 4.89 -15.05 -5.87
CA GLN A 219 5.22 -16.47 -5.82
C GLN A 219 6.62 -16.77 -6.37
N LYS A 220 7.01 -16.13 -7.47
CA LYS A 220 8.35 -16.27 -8.06
C LYS A 220 9.41 -15.72 -7.11
N TRP A 221 9.12 -14.61 -6.44
CA TRP A 221 10.01 -14.01 -5.46
C TRP A 221 10.19 -14.85 -4.21
N PHE A 222 9.13 -15.45 -3.66
CA PHE A 222 9.23 -16.38 -2.54
C PHE A 222 10.18 -17.53 -2.87
N VAL A 223 9.96 -18.20 -4.00
CA VAL A 223 10.81 -19.31 -4.46
C VAL A 223 12.25 -18.85 -4.72
N PHE A 224 12.44 -17.65 -5.29
CA PHE A 224 13.76 -17.10 -5.52
C PHE A 224 14.51 -16.85 -4.21
N LEU A 225 13.89 -16.18 -3.24
CA LEU A 225 14.50 -15.82 -1.96
C LEU A 225 14.82 -17.06 -1.10
N GLU A 226 13.95 -18.07 -1.10
CA GLU A 226 14.22 -19.35 -0.43
C GLU A 226 15.43 -20.08 -1.04
N ASN A 227 15.49 -20.12 -2.36
CA ASN A 227 16.63 -20.73 -3.06
C ASN A 227 17.92 -19.92 -2.85
N ASP A 228 17.84 -18.58 -2.84
CA ASP A 228 18.99 -17.72 -2.57
C ASP A 228 19.55 -17.98 -1.16
N LEU A 229 18.68 -18.04 -0.15
CA LEU A 229 19.09 -18.35 1.22
C LEU A 229 19.70 -19.75 1.32
N LYS A 230 19.10 -20.75 0.69
CA LYS A 230 19.61 -22.11 0.67
C LYS A 230 21.00 -22.18 0.03
N ASN A 231 21.16 -21.58 -1.15
CA ASN A 231 22.43 -21.54 -1.87
C ASN A 231 23.50 -20.79 -1.08
N TYR A 232 23.13 -19.69 -0.43
CA TYR A 232 24.02 -18.92 0.44
C TYR A 232 24.51 -19.76 1.62
N LYS A 233 23.60 -20.44 2.34
CA LYS A 233 23.93 -21.34 3.45
C LYS A 233 24.87 -22.46 3.02
N GLU A 234 24.56 -23.13 1.92
CA GLU A 234 25.39 -24.20 1.38
C GLU A 234 26.76 -23.69 0.92
N GLY A 235 26.80 -22.51 0.27
CA GLY A 235 28.02 -21.86 -0.20
C GLY A 235 28.96 -21.53 0.96
N ILE A 236 28.46 -20.83 1.98
CA ILE A 236 29.23 -20.47 3.19
C ILE A 236 29.78 -21.70 3.91
N ASN A 237 28.94 -22.74 4.08
CA ASN A 237 29.33 -23.95 4.81
C ASN A 237 30.36 -24.80 4.07
N LYS A 238 30.41 -24.74 2.73
CA LYS A 238 31.39 -25.47 1.91
C LYS A 238 32.80 -24.87 1.97
N ILE A 239 32.95 -23.59 2.32
CA ILE A 239 34.27 -22.96 2.42
C ILE A 239 34.98 -23.53 3.66
N ALA A 240 36.17 -24.10 3.52
CA ALA A 240 36.90 -24.65 4.66
C ALA A 240 37.35 -23.53 5.63
N ASN A 241 37.38 -23.80 6.94
CA ASN A 241 37.67 -22.79 7.97
C ASN A 241 39.07 -22.17 7.82
N ASN A 242 40.04 -22.97 7.41
CA ASN A 242 41.43 -22.54 7.20
C ASN A 242 41.61 -21.60 6.00
N LEU A 243 40.57 -21.42 5.18
CA LEU A 243 40.60 -20.48 4.06
C LEU A 243 40.19 -19.07 4.50
N PHE A 244 39.52 -18.91 5.65
CA PHE A 244 39.20 -17.60 6.17
C PHE A 244 40.40 -16.99 6.88
N ASP A 245 40.69 -15.73 6.58
CA ASP A 245 41.67 -14.94 7.32
C ASP A 245 41.11 -14.59 8.71
N ALA A 246 41.49 -15.38 9.72
CA ALA A 246 41.06 -15.21 11.09
C ALA A 246 41.43 -13.83 11.67
N SER A 247 42.49 -13.18 11.16
CA SER A 247 42.88 -11.84 11.61
C SER A 247 41.90 -10.77 11.15
N LYS A 248 41.40 -10.87 9.91
CA LYS A 248 40.34 -10.01 9.37
C LYS A 248 39.01 -10.29 10.05
N VAL A 249 38.65 -11.56 10.22
CA VAL A 249 37.38 -11.96 10.88
C VAL A 249 37.32 -11.46 12.33
N LYS A 250 38.47 -11.45 13.04
CA LYS A 250 38.55 -10.95 14.42
C LYS A 250 38.22 -9.46 14.57
N MET A 251 38.25 -8.70 13.47
CA MET A 251 37.80 -7.31 13.44
C MET A 251 36.27 -7.17 13.26
N MET A 252 35.58 -8.25 12.88
CA MET A 252 34.15 -8.26 12.57
C MET A 252 33.28 -9.00 13.60
N VAL A 253 33.90 -9.72 14.54
CA VAL A 253 33.20 -10.49 15.58
C VAL A 253 33.57 -9.95 16.97
N ASP A 254 32.56 -9.61 17.78
CA ASP A 254 32.77 -9.15 19.15
C ASP A 254 33.29 -10.29 20.07
N LYS A 255 34.35 -9.99 20.82
CA LYS A 255 35.26 -10.91 21.57
C LYS A 255 34.59 -11.77 22.66
N PRO A 256 35.11 -12.98 23.01
CA PRO A 256 36.49 -13.18 23.53
C PRO A 256 37.21 -14.48 23.09
N TYR A 257 36.95 -15.02 21.90
CA TYR A 257 37.53 -16.31 21.50
C TYR A 257 38.98 -16.18 21.00
N LYS A 258 39.88 -17.03 21.55
CA LYS A 258 41.29 -17.14 21.11
C LYS A 258 41.49 -18.18 20.01
N ASP A 259 40.54 -19.10 19.85
CA ASP A 259 40.57 -20.15 18.85
C ASP A 259 40.05 -19.61 17.51
N GLU A 260 40.90 -19.65 16.49
CA GLU A 260 40.63 -19.14 15.16
C GLU A 260 39.52 -19.92 14.45
N ALA A 261 39.44 -21.24 14.64
CA ALA A 261 38.41 -22.06 14.03
C ALA A 261 37.03 -21.78 14.64
N ILE A 262 36.97 -21.55 15.96
CA ILE A 262 35.73 -21.13 16.64
C ILE A 262 35.30 -19.76 16.11
N LEU A 263 36.24 -18.82 16.00
CA LEU A 263 35.96 -17.46 15.52
C LEU A 263 35.44 -17.44 14.08
N VAL A 264 36.04 -18.23 13.19
CA VAL A 264 35.57 -18.39 11.80
C VAL A 264 34.19 -19.04 11.75
N ASN A 265 33.92 -20.07 12.56
CA ASN A 265 32.60 -20.70 12.62
C ASN A 265 31.52 -19.72 13.11
N LEU A 266 31.81 -18.92 14.14
CA LEU A 266 30.88 -17.89 14.63
C LEU A 266 30.59 -16.85 13.56
N TYR A 267 31.61 -16.41 12.82
CA TYR A 267 31.42 -15.48 11.72
C TYR A 267 30.55 -16.04 10.59
N LYS A 268 30.75 -17.30 10.20
CA LYS A 268 29.88 -17.97 9.23
C LYS A 268 28.44 -18.05 9.70
N LEU A 269 28.22 -18.37 10.98
CA LEU A 269 26.88 -18.39 11.58
C LEU A 269 26.24 -16.99 11.54
N GLN A 270 27.02 -15.95 11.84
CA GLN A 270 26.56 -14.56 11.75
C GLN A 270 26.15 -14.19 10.33
N LEU A 271 26.98 -14.47 9.32
CA LEU A 271 26.67 -14.21 7.91
C LEU A 271 25.37 -14.90 7.48
N VAL A 272 25.22 -16.18 7.83
CA VAL A 272 23.98 -16.91 7.54
C VAL A 272 22.80 -16.27 8.24
N LYS A 273 22.94 -15.88 9.52
CA LYS A 273 21.84 -15.28 10.28
C LYS A 273 21.43 -13.91 9.75
N GLU A 274 22.39 -13.08 9.34
CA GLU A 274 22.12 -11.79 8.70
C GLU A 274 21.35 -11.98 7.39
N LYS A 275 21.75 -12.95 6.57
CA LYS A 275 21.04 -13.28 5.33
C LYS A 275 19.63 -13.82 5.58
N GLU A 276 19.43 -14.67 6.60
CA GLU A 276 18.11 -15.13 7.03
C GLU A 276 17.19 -13.96 7.38
N ILE A 277 17.66 -13.04 8.22
CA ILE A 277 16.87 -11.87 8.65
C ILE A 277 16.48 -11.00 7.46
N GLN A 278 17.40 -10.77 6.52
CA GLN A 278 17.12 -10.01 5.30
C GLN A 278 16.06 -10.69 4.42
N VAL A 279 16.19 -12.01 4.21
CA VAL A 279 15.25 -12.78 3.40
C VAL A 279 13.86 -12.83 4.05
N GLU A 280 13.79 -13.09 5.36
CA GLU A 280 12.54 -13.08 6.14
C GLU A 280 11.85 -11.72 6.05
N ALA A 281 12.59 -10.61 6.18
CA ALA A 281 12.05 -9.27 6.05
C ALA A 281 11.48 -9.00 4.65
N LEU A 282 12.16 -9.43 3.58
CA LEU A 282 11.67 -9.28 2.21
C LEU A 282 10.41 -10.14 1.96
N MET A 283 10.38 -11.36 2.48
CA MET A 283 9.22 -12.25 2.40
C MET A 283 8.01 -11.67 3.12
N ASP A 284 8.20 -11.11 4.32
CA ASP A 284 7.17 -10.40 5.07
C ASP A 284 6.64 -9.18 4.30
N GLU A 285 7.55 -8.39 3.71
CA GLU A 285 7.17 -7.25 2.87
C GLU A 285 6.33 -7.66 1.65
N ILE A 286 6.67 -8.78 0.99
CA ILE A 286 5.88 -9.31 -0.11
C ILE A 286 4.48 -9.71 0.36
N GLN A 287 4.40 -10.44 1.48
CA GLN A 287 3.13 -10.91 2.04
C GLN A 287 2.21 -9.76 2.46
N LYS A 288 2.78 -8.70 3.04
CA LYS A 288 2.03 -7.49 3.40
C LYS A 288 1.37 -6.84 2.19
N VAL A 289 2.08 -6.75 1.05
CA VAL A 289 1.50 -6.18 -0.18
C VAL A 289 0.37 -7.05 -0.71
N SER A 290 0.55 -8.37 -0.81
CA SER A 290 -0.53 -9.29 -1.24
C SER A 290 -1.75 -9.20 -0.32
N THR A 291 -1.54 -9.21 1.00
CA THR A 291 -2.61 -9.08 2.00
C THR A 291 -3.35 -7.75 1.86
N SER A 292 -2.62 -6.66 1.61
CA SER A 292 -3.21 -5.34 1.40
C SER A 292 -4.05 -5.27 0.13
N PHE A 293 -3.66 -5.94 -0.96
CA PHE A 293 -4.51 -6.01 -2.16
C PHE A 293 -5.82 -6.72 -1.89
N VAL A 294 -5.79 -7.84 -1.16
CA VAL A 294 -7.01 -8.55 -0.74
C VAL A 294 -7.93 -7.63 0.06
N LEU A 295 -7.41 -6.99 1.11
CA LEU A 295 -8.19 -6.08 1.96
C LEU A 295 -8.73 -4.87 1.17
N LEU A 296 -7.97 -4.32 0.23
CA LEU A 296 -8.39 -3.18 -0.59
C LEU A 296 -9.54 -3.57 -1.53
N ILE A 297 -9.47 -4.77 -2.11
CA ILE A 297 -10.54 -5.33 -2.97
C ILE A 297 -11.79 -5.61 -2.13
N GLU A 298 -11.64 -6.19 -0.93
CA GLU A 298 -12.76 -6.44 -0.02
C GLU A 298 -13.43 -5.15 0.45
N LEU A 299 -12.65 -4.14 0.83
CA LEU A 299 -13.14 -2.82 1.22
C LEU A 299 -13.93 -2.18 0.08
N ASN A 300 -13.38 -2.18 -1.14
CA ASN A 300 -14.05 -1.61 -2.30
C ASN A 300 -15.34 -2.40 -2.65
N GLY A 301 -15.29 -3.73 -2.55
CA GLY A 301 -16.47 -4.59 -2.70
C GLY A 301 -17.56 -4.31 -1.66
N GLU A 302 -17.19 -4.03 -0.40
CA GLU A 302 -18.13 -3.65 0.66
C GLU A 302 -18.77 -2.30 0.36
N LEU A 303 -17.98 -1.30 -0.04
CA LEU A 303 -18.45 0.04 -0.40
C LEU A 303 -19.37 0.06 -1.62
N ALA A 304 -19.26 -0.93 -2.51
CA ALA A 304 -20.10 -1.07 -3.70
C ALA A 304 -21.47 -1.72 -3.42
N LYS A 305 -21.70 -2.27 -2.22
CA LYS A 305 -22.98 -2.90 -1.88
C LYS A 305 -24.10 -1.86 -1.76
N LYS A 306 -25.33 -2.30 -2.02
CA LYS A 306 -26.53 -1.48 -1.80
C LYS A 306 -26.68 -1.06 -0.33
N ASN A 307 -26.33 -1.96 0.59
CA ASN A 307 -26.32 -1.73 2.03
C ASN A 307 -24.91 -2.08 2.56
N PRO A 308 -23.96 -1.14 2.57
CA PRO A 308 -22.62 -1.38 3.09
C PRO A 308 -22.62 -1.66 4.60
N ASP A 309 -21.80 -2.61 5.04
CA ASP A 309 -21.56 -2.85 6.46
C ASP A 309 -20.44 -1.95 6.99
N GLN A 310 -20.82 -0.92 7.76
CA GLN A 310 -19.86 0.04 8.31
C GLN A 310 -18.84 -0.61 9.27
N GLY A 311 -19.24 -1.65 10.00
CA GLY A 311 -18.33 -2.38 10.90
C GLY A 311 -17.21 -3.04 10.11
N ARG A 312 -17.56 -3.65 8.97
CA ARG A 312 -16.58 -4.24 8.03
C ARG A 312 -15.71 -3.18 7.36
N ILE A 313 -16.30 -2.08 6.88
CA ILE A 313 -15.56 -0.96 6.27
C ILE A 313 -14.48 -0.45 7.23
N ASN A 314 -14.85 -0.17 8.48
CA ASN A 314 -13.93 0.32 9.49
C ASN A 314 -12.84 -0.72 9.80
N ALA A 315 -13.20 -2.00 9.90
CA ALA A 315 -12.24 -3.08 10.13
C ALA A 315 -11.21 -3.19 8.99
N PHE A 316 -11.66 -3.17 7.74
CA PHE A 316 -10.77 -3.25 6.58
C PHE A 316 -9.86 -2.03 6.46
N ASN A 317 -10.41 -0.82 6.66
CA ASN A 317 -9.62 0.41 6.66
C ASN A 317 -8.51 0.38 7.73
N ASN A 318 -8.83 -0.01 8.96
CA ASN A 318 -7.85 -0.06 10.05
C ASN A 318 -6.76 -1.11 9.80
N GLN A 319 -7.13 -2.28 9.26
CA GLN A 319 -6.15 -3.32 8.91
C GLN A 319 -5.25 -2.87 7.75
N LEU A 320 -5.82 -2.25 6.72
CA LEU A 320 -5.05 -1.68 5.62
C LEU A 320 -4.06 -0.63 6.12
N GLU A 321 -4.54 0.36 6.86
CA GLU A 321 -3.71 1.44 7.40
C GLU A 321 -2.55 0.88 8.21
N ALA A 322 -2.81 -0.09 9.10
CA ALA A 322 -1.77 -0.75 9.90
C ALA A 322 -0.71 -1.49 9.05
N ILE A 323 -1.07 -2.02 7.88
CA ILE A 323 -0.11 -2.73 7.00
C ILE A 323 0.63 -1.75 6.10
N VAL A 324 -0.02 -0.72 5.57
CA VAL A 324 0.56 0.16 4.54
C VAL A 324 1.34 1.35 5.11
N THR A 325 1.20 1.64 6.39
CA THR A 325 1.93 2.73 7.07
C THR A 325 3.15 2.27 7.88
N ASN A 326 3.23 0.97 8.20
CA ASN A 326 4.34 0.34 8.93
C ASN A 326 5.24 -0.48 8.01
#